data_AF-A0A1G1FZW7-F1
#
_entry.id   AF-A0A1G1FZW7-F1
#
_cell.length_a   1.000
_cell.length_b   1.000
_cell.length_c   1.000
_cell.angle_alpha   90.00
_cell.angle_beta   90.00
_cell.angle_gamma   90.00
#
_symmetry.space_group_name_H-M   'P 1'
#
loop_
_entity.id
_entity.type
_entity.pdbx_description
1 polymer ?
#
loop_
_entity_poly.entity_id
_entity_poly.type
_entity_poly.pdbx_seq_one_letter_code
_entity_poly.pdbx_strand_id
1 'polypeptide(L)'
;MDNSSEFFKFGRYLLNKKLINQMDILNARYLQKKNNLKIGELAKAKCWLNEDEIIRILTIQEETKEKFGEIIVREKYLIKDRVEELLKEQEDTYIYFGEALVKIGAISMELLIEQLKEFNRMKLQNIDNK
;
A
#
# COMPACT_ATOMS: atom_id res chain seq x y z
N MET A 1 7.68 14.47 -31.25
CA MET A 1 6.72 14.92 -30.23
C MET A 1 6.79 13.94 -29.08
N ASP A 2 7.68 14.19 -28.13
CA ASP A 2 7.89 13.37 -26.95
C ASP A 2 6.86 13.76 -25.88
N ASN A 3 5.66 13.19 -26.02
CA ASN A 3 4.63 13.26 -25.00
C ASN A 3 4.89 12.14 -24.01
N SER A 4 5.66 12.39 -22.96
CA SER A 4 5.24 12.07 -21.59
C SER A 4 6.38 12.26 -20.59
N SER A 5 6.25 13.30 -19.77
CA SER A 5 6.72 13.29 -18.39
C SER A 5 5.91 12.25 -17.58
N GLU A 6 5.89 10.99 -18.02
CA GLU A 6 5.26 9.90 -17.28
C GLU A 6 6.16 9.53 -16.12
N PHE A 7 5.64 9.70 -14.90
CA PHE A 7 6.25 9.16 -13.70
C PHE A 7 6.69 7.70 -13.94
N PHE A 8 8.00 7.48 -14.01
CA PHE A 8 8.57 6.17 -14.21
C PHE A 8 8.31 5.33 -12.93
N LYS A 9 7.27 4.49 -12.98
CA LYS A 9 6.90 3.58 -11.89
C LYS A 9 7.68 2.28 -12.02
N PHE A 10 8.12 1.73 -10.89
CA PHE A 10 8.99 0.54 -10.86
C PHE A 10 8.38 -0.67 -11.56
N GLY A 11 7.06 -0.92 -11.40
CA GLY A 11 6.40 -2.02 -12.11
C GLY A 11 6.45 -1.89 -13.64
N ARG A 12 6.36 -0.67 -14.18
CA ARG A 12 6.47 -0.44 -15.63
C ARG A 12 7.90 -0.61 -16.12
N TYR A 13 8.88 -0.21 -15.32
CA TYR A 13 10.29 -0.48 -15.58
C TYR A 13 10.57 -1.99 -15.72
N LEU A 14 10.10 -2.80 -14.78
CA LEU A 14 10.26 -4.25 -14.84
C LEU A 14 9.54 -4.87 -16.05
N LEU A 15 8.34 -4.39 -16.37
CA LEU A 15 7.57 -4.80 -17.54
C LEU A 15 8.31 -4.50 -18.84
N ASN A 16 8.88 -3.29 -18.97
CA ASN A 16 9.66 -2.88 -20.15
C ASN A 16 10.92 -3.72 -20.34
N LYS A 17 11.55 -4.17 -19.23
CA LYS A 17 12.67 -5.12 -19.26
C LYS A 17 12.26 -6.58 -19.51
N LYS A 18 10.95 -6.86 -19.63
CA LYS A 18 10.40 -8.22 -19.77
C LYS A 18 10.76 -9.16 -18.61
N LEU A 19 11.04 -8.59 -17.43
CA LEU A 19 11.33 -9.36 -16.21
C LEU A 19 10.05 -9.83 -15.51
N ILE A 20 8.94 -9.15 -15.77
CA ILE A 20 7.59 -9.52 -15.35
C ILE A 20 6.63 -9.28 -16.50
N ASN A 21 5.42 -9.83 -16.40
CA ASN A 21 4.31 -9.57 -17.31
C ASN A 21 3.16 -8.79 -16.62
N GLN A 22 2.11 -8.46 -17.36
CA GLN A 22 0.96 -7.72 -16.81
C GLN A 22 0.19 -8.50 -15.74
N MET A 23 0.09 -9.82 -15.87
CA MET A 23 -0.59 -10.68 -14.89
C MET A 23 0.15 -10.68 -13.56
N ASP A 24 1.49 -10.66 -13.57
CA ASP A 24 2.30 -10.55 -12.34
C ASP A 24 2.00 -9.24 -11.59
N ILE A 25 1.85 -8.13 -12.33
CA ILE A 25 1.45 -6.85 -11.74
C ILE A 25 0.08 -6.97 -11.09
N LEU A 26 -0.91 -7.55 -11.78
CA LEU A 26 -2.25 -7.72 -11.24
C LEU A 26 -2.26 -8.60 -9.98
N ASN A 27 -1.57 -9.74 -10.02
CA ASN A 27 -1.46 -10.67 -8.91
C ASN A 27 -0.75 -10.06 -7.70
N ALA A 28 0.35 -9.32 -7.91
CA ALA A 28 1.05 -8.63 -6.84
C ALA A 28 0.20 -7.52 -6.22
N ARG A 29 -0.56 -6.77 -7.02
CA ARG A 29 -1.52 -5.76 -6.52
C ARG A 29 -2.66 -6.38 -5.73
N TYR A 30 -3.16 -7.53 -6.18
CA TYR A 30 -4.17 -8.28 -5.45
C TYR A 30 -3.65 -8.73 -4.07
N LEU A 31 -2.43 -9.30 -4.03
CA LEU A 31 -1.80 -9.69 -2.77
C LEU A 31 -1.56 -8.49 -1.85
N GLN A 32 -1.06 -7.37 -2.37
CA GLN A 32 -0.93 -6.14 -1.59
C GLN A 32 -2.26 -5.67 -1.00
N LYS A 33 -3.34 -5.67 -1.79
CA LYS A 33 -4.66 -5.24 -1.31
C LYS A 33 -5.19 -6.15 -0.21
N LYS A 34 -4.93 -7.45 -0.29
CA LYS A 34 -5.32 -8.43 0.73
C LYS A 34 -4.58 -8.22 2.05
N ASN A 35 -3.32 -7.77 1.99
CA ASN A 35 -2.45 -7.61 3.15
C ASN A 35 -2.51 -6.21 3.78
N ASN A 36 -2.59 -5.16 2.97
CA ASN A 36 -2.48 -3.76 3.38
C ASN A 36 -3.86 -3.19 3.72
N LEU A 37 -4.56 -3.87 4.62
CA LEU A 37 -5.89 -3.45 5.06
C LEU A 37 -5.82 -2.12 5.81
N LYS A 38 -6.84 -1.29 5.61
CA LYS A 38 -7.05 -0.07 6.39
C LYS A 38 -7.53 -0.43 7.80
N ILE A 39 -7.31 0.46 8.77
CA ILE A 39 -7.75 0.29 10.17
C ILE A 39 -9.24 -0.08 10.26
N GLY A 40 -10.10 0.57 9.48
CA GLY A 40 -11.53 0.25 9.44
C GLY A 40 -11.83 -1.16 8.91
N GLU A 41 -11.08 -1.64 7.92
CA GLU A 41 -11.22 -3.00 7.39
C GLU A 41 -10.75 -4.05 8.41
N LEU A 42 -9.67 -3.77 9.15
CA LEU A 42 -9.19 -4.60 10.24
C LEU A 42 -10.20 -4.65 11.40
N ALA A 43 -10.73 -3.49 11.80
CA ALA A 43 -11.74 -3.41 12.85
C ALA A 43 -13.02 -4.18 12.47
N LYS A 44 -13.44 -4.10 11.21
CA LYS A 44 -14.55 -4.91 10.66
C LYS A 44 -14.26 -6.40 10.72
N ALA A 45 -13.06 -6.82 10.28
CA ALA A 45 -12.66 -8.22 10.27
C ALA A 45 -12.64 -8.85 11.68
N LYS A 46 -12.36 -8.05 12.72
CA LYS A 46 -12.41 -8.48 14.13
C LYS A 46 -13.79 -8.34 14.78
N CYS A 47 -14.82 -7.92 14.02
CA CYS A 47 -16.15 -7.59 14.54
C CYS A 47 -16.13 -6.52 15.65
N TRP A 48 -15.13 -5.65 15.66
CA TRP A 48 -15.01 -4.54 16.62
C TRP A 48 -15.77 -3.30 16.17
N LEU A 49 -15.92 -3.14 14.85
CA LEU A 49 -16.80 -2.17 14.23
C LEU A 49 -17.68 -2.85 13.20
N ASN A 50 -18.95 -2.45 13.12
CA ASN A 50 -19.83 -2.82 12.02
C ASN A 50 -19.79 -1.78 10.89
N GLU A 51 -20.49 -2.07 9.79
CA GLU A 51 -20.50 -1.20 8.60
C GLU A 51 -21.06 0.20 8.91
N ASP A 52 -22.14 0.28 9.68
CA ASP A 52 -22.79 1.55 10.00
C ASP A 52 -21.88 2.44 10.87
N GLU A 53 -21.14 1.84 11.80
CA GLU A 53 -20.15 2.54 12.63
C GLU A 53 -18.99 3.07 11.78
N ILE A 54 -18.50 2.27 10.85
CA ILE A 54 -17.44 2.67 9.93
C ILE A 54 -17.92 3.84 9.06
N ILE A 55 -19.14 3.77 8.51
CA ILE A 55 -19.74 4.85 7.72
C ILE A 55 -19.83 6.12 8.56
N ARG A 56 -20.32 6.05 9.81
CA ARG A 56 -20.37 7.21 10.71
C ARG A 56 -19.00 7.83 10.94
N ILE A 57 -17.97 7.01 11.21
CA ILE A 57 -16.60 7.50 11.42
C ILE A 57 -16.05 8.15 10.13
N LEU A 58 -16.32 7.57 8.96
CA LEU A 58 -15.92 8.15 7.67
C LEU A 58 -16.58 9.49 7.38
N THR A 59 -17.87 9.63 7.71
CA THR A 59 -18.60 10.91 7.59
C THR A 59 -17.95 11.97 8.48
N ILE A 60 -17.66 11.65 9.75
CA ILE A 60 -16.97 12.57 10.65
C ILE A 60 -15.59 12.92 10.11
N GLN A 61 -14.82 11.94 9.61
CA GLN A 61 -13.50 12.17 9.01
C GLN A 61 -13.58 13.10 7.79
N GLU A 62 -14.62 12.97 6.97
CA GLU A 62 -14.81 13.83 5.80
C GLU A 62 -15.08 15.28 6.20
N GLU A 63 -15.91 15.50 7.22
CA GLU A 63 -16.29 16.83 7.72
C GLU A 63 -15.15 17.51 8.50
N THR A 64 -14.45 16.77 9.34
CA THR A 64 -13.48 17.30 10.31
C THR A 64 -12.03 17.22 9.85
N LYS A 65 -11.73 16.34 8.89
CA LYS A 65 -10.37 15.96 8.47
C LYS A 65 -9.52 15.31 9.56
N GLU A 66 -10.13 14.84 10.66
CA GLU A 66 -9.43 14.10 11.71
C GLU A 66 -9.03 12.69 11.27
N LYS A 67 -8.05 12.09 11.95
CA LYS A 67 -7.65 10.72 11.63
C LYS A 67 -8.70 9.73 12.11
N PHE A 68 -8.93 8.68 11.32
CA PHE A 68 -9.91 7.64 11.59
C PHE A 68 -9.77 7.04 13.00
N GLY A 69 -8.54 6.70 13.41
CA GLY A 69 -8.25 6.17 14.74
C GLY A 69 -8.50 7.17 15.88
N GLU A 70 -8.26 8.47 15.66
CA GLU A 70 -8.52 9.51 16.65
C GLU A 70 -10.04 9.65 16.88
N ILE A 71 -10.84 9.61 15.80
CA ILE A 71 -12.30 9.64 15.86
C ILE A 71 -12.84 8.42 16.60
N ILE A 72 -12.32 7.21 16.34
CA ILE A 72 -12.73 5.98 17.05
C ILE A 72 -12.65 6.15 18.57
N VAL A 73 -11.54 6.70 19.06
CA VAL A 73 -11.30 6.88 20.51
C VAL A 73 -12.20 7.98 21.07
N ARG A 74 -12.30 9.11 20.37
CA ARG A 74 -13.11 10.26 20.81
C ARG A 74 -14.60 9.91 20.90
N GLU A 75 -15.13 9.23 19.88
CA GLU A 75 -16.52 8.78 19.82
C GLU A 75 -16.78 7.51 20.66
N LYS A 76 -15.75 7.00 21.34
CA LYS A 76 -15.81 5.83 22.24
C LYS A 76 -16.25 4.53 21.57
N TYR A 77 -16.05 4.40 20.26
CA TYR A 77 -16.27 3.14 19.56
C TYR A 77 -15.27 2.07 20.01
N LEU A 78 -14.00 2.45 20.19
CA LEU A 78 -12.96 1.59 20.78
C LEU A 78 -12.08 2.41 21.72
N ILE A 79 -11.48 1.73 22.70
CA ILE A 79 -10.44 2.33 23.55
C ILE A 79 -9.12 2.46 22.79
N LYS A 80 -8.27 3.36 23.27
CA LYS A 80 -6.95 3.66 22.68
C LYS A 80 -6.11 2.40 22.43
N ASP A 81 -6.05 1.49 23.41
CA ASP A 81 -5.26 0.25 23.31
C ASP A 81 -5.70 -0.64 22.13
N ARG A 82 -7.01 -0.67 21.81
CA ARG A 82 -7.51 -1.43 20.66
C ARG A 82 -7.16 -0.76 19.34
N VAL A 83 -7.14 0.57 19.30
CA VAL A 83 -6.69 1.30 18.11
C VAL A 83 -5.20 1.10 17.89
N GLU A 84 -4.40 1.10 18.96
CA GLU A 84 -2.97 0.78 18.90
C GLU A 84 -2.72 -0.65 18.41
N GLU A 85 -3.56 -1.62 18.83
CA GLU A 85 -3.51 -2.99 18.32
C GLU A 85 -3.77 -3.05 16.81
N LEU A 86 -4.80 -2.34 16.31
CA LEU A 86 -5.09 -2.28 14.86
C LEU A 86 -3.97 -1.61 14.06
N LEU A 87 -3.36 -0.55 14.60
CA LEU A 87 -2.25 0.15 13.97
C LEU A 87 -1.03 -0.76 13.86
N LYS A 88 -0.71 -1.49 14.93
CA LYS A 88 0.38 -2.45 14.95
C LYS A 88 0.14 -3.57 13.94
N GLU A 89 -1.07 -4.13 13.90
CA GLU A 89 -1.41 -5.17 12.93
C GLU A 89 -1.30 -4.65 11.49
N GLN A 90 -1.78 -3.44 11.23
CA GLN A 90 -1.65 -2.81 9.91
C GLN A 90 -0.19 -2.66 9.49
N GLU A 91 0.70 -2.29 10.42
CA GLU A 91 2.13 -2.17 10.16
C GLU A 91 2.77 -3.54 9.90
N ASP A 92 2.47 -4.53 10.75
CA ASP A 92 3.02 -5.89 10.69
C ASP A 92 2.58 -6.64 9.41
N THR A 93 1.38 -6.35 8.89
CA THR A 93 0.87 -7.03 7.67
C THR A 93 1.23 -6.31 6.38
N TYR A 94 1.74 -5.07 6.45
CA TYR A 94 2.02 -4.27 5.28
C TYR A 94 3.08 -4.93 4.39
N ILE A 95 2.78 -5.03 3.09
CA ILE A 95 3.70 -5.56 2.09
C ILE A 95 3.90 -4.56 0.95
N TYR A 96 5.17 -4.35 0.59
CA TYR A 96 5.54 -3.53 -0.56
C TYR A 96 5.28 -4.25 -1.88
N PHE A 97 5.19 -3.48 -2.97
CA PHE A 97 4.85 -4.05 -4.28
C PHE A 97 5.93 -5.03 -4.78
N GLY A 98 7.20 -4.71 -4.54
CA GLY A 98 8.32 -5.61 -4.88
C GLY A 98 8.27 -6.91 -4.08
N GLU A 99 8.03 -6.83 -2.77
CA GLU A 99 7.87 -8.02 -1.92
C GLU A 99 6.69 -8.88 -2.36
N ALA A 100 5.58 -8.25 -2.77
CA ALA A 100 4.44 -8.97 -3.33
C ALA A 100 4.81 -9.73 -4.62
N LEU A 101 5.60 -9.13 -5.52
CA LEU A 101 6.13 -9.82 -6.72
C LEU A 101 6.99 -11.04 -6.36
N VAL A 102 7.82 -10.93 -5.31
CA VAL A 102 8.64 -12.04 -4.82
C VAL A 102 7.75 -13.15 -4.23
N LYS A 103 6.77 -12.79 -3.39
CA LYS A 103 5.88 -13.78 -2.76
C LYS A 103 5.03 -14.56 -3.75
N ILE A 104 4.63 -13.96 -4.88
CA ILE A 104 3.91 -14.68 -5.95
C ILE A 104 4.83 -15.44 -6.91
N GLY A 105 6.15 -15.40 -6.70
CA GLY A 105 7.14 -16.08 -7.54
C GLY A 105 7.40 -15.41 -8.90
N ALA A 106 6.98 -14.16 -9.09
CA ALA A 106 7.19 -13.46 -10.37
C ALA A 106 8.66 -13.05 -10.60
N ILE A 107 9.38 -12.74 -9.51
CA ILE A 107 10.82 -12.42 -9.53
C ILE A 107 11.49 -12.98 -8.27
N SER A 108 12.81 -13.21 -8.32
CA SER A 108 13.57 -13.54 -7.11
C SER A 108 13.87 -12.29 -6.27
N MET A 109 14.21 -12.50 -4.99
CA MET A 109 14.60 -11.41 -4.09
C MET A 109 15.89 -10.73 -4.55
N GLU A 110 16.85 -11.52 -5.04
CA GLU A 110 18.14 -11.05 -5.54
C GLU A 110 17.93 -10.14 -6.75
N LEU A 111 17.12 -10.60 -7.71
CA LEU A 111 16.77 -9.84 -8.90
C LEU A 111 16.01 -8.56 -8.53
N LEU A 112 15.06 -8.62 -7.59
CA LEU A 112 14.36 -7.43 -7.10
C LEU A 112 15.34 -6.37 -6.59
N ILE A 113 16.30 -6.75 -5.74
CA ILE A 113 17.29 -5.83 -5.17
C ILE A 113 18.17 -5.22 -6.25
N GLU A 114 18.64 -6.04 -7.19
CA GLU A 114 19.45 -5.59 -8.32
C GLU A 114 18.70 -4.54 -9.16
N GLN A 115 17.46 -4.86 -9.54
CA GLN A 115 16.64 -3.98 -10.38
C GLN A 115 16.22 -2.70 -9.64
N LEU A 116 15.99 -2.75 -8.33
CA LEU A 116 15.74 -1.55 -7.52
C LEU A 116 16.96 -0.62 -7.49
N LYS A 117 18.16 -1.16 -7.32
CA LYS A 117 19.41 -0.37 -7.35
C LYS A 117 19.62 0.30 -8.70
N GLU A 118 19.38 -0.41 -9.79
CA GLU A 118 19.49 0.15 -11.14
C GLU A 118 18.42 1.22 -11.39
N PHE A 119 17.16 0.93 -11.10
CA PHE A 119 16.05 1.86 -11.25
C PHE A 119 16.24 3.17 -10.47
N ASN A 120 16.74 3.09 -9.23
CA ASN A 120 17.03 4.27 -8.41
C ASN A 120 18.19 5.10 -8.98
N ARG A 121 19.23 4.45 -9.52
CA ARG A 121 20.32 5.16 -10.23
C ARG A 121 19.82 5.90 -11.46
N MET A 122 18.98 5.27 -12.27
CA MET A 122 18.35 5.91 -13.44
C MET A 122 17.46 7.10 -13.05
N LYS A 123 16.73 7.00 -11.93
CA LYS A 123 15.90 8.10 -11.44
C LYS A 123 16.72 9.33 -11.06
N LEU A 124 17.85 9.15 -10.40
CA LEU A 124 18.72 10.26 -9.98
C LEU A 124 19.33 10.96 -11.20
N GLN A 125 19.86 10.22 -12.17
CA GLN A 125 20.46 10.78 -13.39
C GLN A 125 19.47 11.56 -14.26
N ASN A 126 18.19 11.20 -14.25
CA ASN A 126 17.15 11.94 -14.99
C ASN A 126 16.73 13.24 -14.29
N ILE A 127 17.01 13.40 -13.00
CA ILE A 127 16.73 14.63 -12.26
C ILE A 127 17.85 15.65 -12.49
N ASP A 128 19.10 15.21 -12.59
CA ASP A 128 20.26 16.11 -12.78
C ASP A 128 20.38 16.68 -14.21
N ASN A 129 19.69 16.08 -15.18
CA ASN A 129 19.71 16.48 -16.59
C ASN A 129 18.53 17.39 -17.00
N LYS A 130 17.78 17.94 -16.03
CA LYS A 130 16.59 18.76 -16.26
C LYS A 130 16.70 20.11 -15.56
#